data_AF-A0A845RGV2-F1
#
_entry.id   AF-A0A845RGV2-F1
#
_cell.length_a   1.000
_cell.length_b   1.000
_cell.length_c   1.000
_cell.angle_alpha   90.00
_cell.angle_beta   90.00
_cell.angle_gamma   90.00
#
_symmetry.space_group_name_H-M   'P 1'
#
loop_
_entity.id
_entity.type
_entity.pdbx_description
1 polymer ?
#
loop_
_entity_poly.entity_id
_entity_poly.type
_entity_poly.pdbx_seq_one_letter_code
_entity_poly.pdbx_strand_id
1 'polypeptide(L)'
;AIYAKQLGLGLEEQLKKFVRQHPDTKLIIIDTLQKVREVGGEKYSYANDYEVVGKLKRLADDCGICLLLVHHTRKQQADDKFDMISGTNGLLGAADGAFLLQKEKRTDGSAILDVAGRDQQDQRMYLTKDRERLVWELERLETEPWVEPPDPVLEAVAALVTADRPAWGGTATELAAALQTDMKPNALAMRLNVRAGRLAAEYHIRYENSRSHAGRSIALTLEPPQA
;
A
#
# COMPACT_ATOMS: atom_id res chain seq x y z
N ALA A 1 -28.89 -8.30 9.29
CA ALA A 1 -27.73 -7.67 8.65
C ALA A 1 -26.65 -7.44 9.71
N ILE A 2 -25.38 -7.66 9.38
CA ILE A 2 -24.27 -7.29 10.27
C ILE A 2 -24.00 -5.81 10.03
N TYR A 3 -24.32 -4.96 11.01
CA TYR A 3 -24.02 -3.54 10.94
C TYR A 3 -22.65 -3.27 11.56
N ALA A 4 -21.94 -2.29 11.01
CA ALA A 4 -20.72 -1.78 11.65
C ALA A 4 -21.10 -1.14 12.99
N LYS A 5 -20.41 -1.54 14.05
CA LYS A 5 -20.51 -0.87 15.35
C LYS A 5 -19.83 0.50 15.28
N GLN A 6 -20.07 1.34 16.28
CA GLN A 6 -19.32 2.59 16.43
C GLN A 6 -17.95 2.31 17.07
N LEU A 7 -17.00 3.20 16.78
CA LEU A 7 -15.73 3.32 17.51
C LEU A 7 -16.03 3.44 19.01
N GLY A 8 -15.17 2.85 19.85
CA GLY A 8 -15.40 2.75 21.30
C GLY A 8 -16.60 1.91 21.76
N LEU A 9 -17.58 1.63 20.88
CA LEU A 9 -18.71 0.73 21.11
C LEU A 9 -18.53 -0.65 20.44
N GLY A 10 -17.28 -1.06 20.22
CA GLY A 10 -16.92 -2.41 19.81
C GLY A 10 -16.65 -2.61 18.31
N LEU A 11 -16.48 -1.55 17.53
CA LEU A 11 -16.00 -1.67 16.13
C LEU A 11 -14.65 -2.38 16.04
N GLU A 12 -13.70 -2.03 16.91
CA GLU A 12 -12.36 -2.64 16.90
C GLU A 12 -12.42 -4.16 17.08
N GLU A 13 -13.18 -4.63 18.07
CA GLU A 13 -13.38 -6.06 18.31
C GLU A 13 -14.10 -6.76 17.15
N GLN A 14 -15.04 -6.05 16.50
CA GLN A 14 -15.72 -6.57 15.31
C GLN A 14 -14.73 -6.77 14.15
N LEU A 15 -13.86 -5.79 13.89
CA LEU A 15 -12.85 -5.86 12.83
C LEU A 15 -11.77 -6.91 13.15
N LYS A 16 -11.26 -6.95 14.38
CA LYS A 16 -10.30 -7.99 14.83
C LYS A 16 -10.87 -9.39 14.68
N LYS A 17 -12.14 -9.59 15.07
CA LYS A 17 -12.81 -10.88 14.89
C LYS A 17 -12.92 -11.25 13.42
N PHE A 18 -13.29 -10.30 12.56
CA PHE A 18 -13.39 -10.53 11.12
C PHE A 18 -12.04 -10.96 10.52
N VAL A 19 -10.95 -10.22 10.80
CA VAL A 19 -9.60 -10.55 10.30
C VAL A 19 -9.14 -11.91 10.81
N ARG A 20 -9.46 -12.28 12.07
CA ARG A 20 -9.14 -13.63 12.59
C ARG A 20 -9.91 -14.75 11.88
N GLN A 21 -11.15 -14.49 11.47
CA GLN A 21 -11.98 -15.46 10.74
C GLN A 21 -11.59 -15.54 9.26
N HIS A 22 -10.98 -14.47 8.72
CA HIS A 22 -10.57 -14.32 7.33
C HIS A 22 -9.11 -13.85 7.25
N PRO A 23 -8.13 -14.73 7.55
CA PRO A 23 -6.71 -14.36 7.68
C PRO A 23 -6.05 -13.87 6.38
N ASP A 24 -6.70 -14.11 5.24
CA ASP A 24 -6.36 -13.61 3.91
C ASP A 24 -6.81 -12.15 3.68
N THR A 25 -7.56 -11.56 4.61
CA THR A 25 -7.96 -10.15 4.54
C THR A 25 -6.73 -9.24 4.55
N LYS A 26 -6.57 -8.42 3.51
CA LYS A 26 -5.50 -7.41 3.39
C LYS A 26 -5.99 -5.97 3.26
N LEU A 27 -7.28 -5.77 3.01
CA LEU A 27 -7.88 -4.45 2.84
C LEU A 27 -9.23 -4.36 3.57
N ILE A 28 -9.42 -3.30 4.34
CA ILE A 28 -10.71 -2.92 4.91
C ILE A 28 -11.01 -1.47 4.51
N ILE A 29 -12.23 -1.21 4.03
CA ILE A 29 -12.69 0.12 3.65
C ILE A 29 -13.80 0.55 4.61
N ILE A 30 -13.69 1.74 5.19
CA ILE A 30 -14.73 2.37 6.01
C ILE A 30 -15.25 3.60 5.26
N ASP A 31 -16.46 3.48 4.70
CA ASP A 31 -17.15 4.54 3.96
C ASP A 31 -18.46 4.94 4.68
N THR A 32 -18.53 6.03 5.44
CA THR A 32 -17.49 7.01 5.81
C THR A 32 -17.19 6.98 7.31
N LEU A 33 -16.11 7.64 7.74
CA LEU A 33 -15.77 7.85 9.15
C LEU A 33 -16.97 8.35 9.98
N GLN A 34 -17.81 9.22 9.41
CA GLN A 34 -18.97 9.79 10.10
C GLN A 34 -19.97 8.72 10.55
N LYS A 35 -20.07 7.59 9.84
CA LYS A 35 -21.01 6.50 10.17
C LYS A 35 -20.56 5.67 11.37
N VAL A 36 -19.26 5.63 11.64
CA VAL A 36 -18.67 4.81 12.70
C VAL A 36 -18.22 5.62 13.91
N ARG A 37 -18.35 6.94 13.90
CA ARG A 37 -18.08 7.78 15.08
C ARG A 37 -19.12 7.54 16.17
N GLU A 38 -18.70 7.72 17.42
CA GLU A 38 -19.59 7.73 18.58
C GLU A 38 -20.61 8.86 18.48
N VAL A 39 -21.86 8.55 18.78
CA VAL A 39 -22.92 9.55 18.87
C VAL A 39 -22.78 10.31 20.19
N GLY A 40 -22.45 11.60 20.12
CA GLY A 40 -22.39 12.50 21.28
C GLY A 40 -20.99 12.83 21.81
N GLY A 41 -19.92 12.36 21.16
CA GLY A 41 -18.57 12.83 21.47
C GLY A 41 -18.45 14.35 21.29
N GLU A 42 -17.78 15.02 22.22
CA GLU A 42 -17.57 16.47 22.19
C GLU A 42 -17.09 16.92 20.80
N LYS A 43 -17.63 18.08 20.38
CA LYS A 43 -17.41 18.82 19.13
C LYS A 43 -16.23 18.34 18.30
N TYR A 44 -16.44 18.19 16.98
CA TYR A 44 -15.44 17.93 15.93
C TYR A 44 -14.13 18.72 16.10
N SER A 45 -13.27 18.25 17.00
CA SER A 45 -12.02 18.88 17.35
C SER A 45 -10.89 18.09 16.72
N TYR A 46 -9.84 18.82 16.34
CA TYR A 46 -8.62 18.25 15.78
C TYR A 46 -8.06 17.10 16.64
N ALA A 47 -8.06 17.26 17.97
CA ALA A 47 -7.53 16.26 18.89
C ALA A 47 -8.35 14.96 18.89
N ASN A 48 -9.68 15.07 18.84
CA ASN A 48 -10.57 13.91 18.74
C ASN A 48 -10.39 13.17 17.41
N ASP A 49 -10.25 13.91 16.30
CA ASP A 49 -10.01 13.34 14.97
C ASP A 49 -8.69 12.57 14.91
N TYR A 50 -7.64 13.14 15.50
CA TYR A 50 -6.32 12.50 15.59
C TYR A 50 -6.38 11.21 16.43
N GLU A 51 -7.05 11.23 17.59
CA GLU A 51 -7.18 10.05 18.46
C GLU A 51 -7.95 8.93 17.77
N VAL A 52 -9.06 9.26 17.11
CA VAL A 52 -9.90 8.31 16.37
C VAL A 52 -9.11 7.63 15.25
N VAL A 53 -8.40 8.42 14.42
CA VAL A 53 -7.56 7.85 13.36
C VAL A 53 -6.41 7.05 13.97
N GLY A 54 -5.80 7.51 15.07
CA GLY A 54 -4.75 6.78 15.76
C GLY A 54 -5.20 5.42 16.32
N LYS A 55 -6.46 5.26 16.74
CA LYS A 55 -7.03 3.95 17.11
C LYS A 55 -7.16 3.04 15.90
N LEU A 56 -7.72 3.55 14.79
CA LEU A 56 -7.87 2.79 13.55
C LEU A 56 -6.53 2.40 12.91
N LYS A 57 -5.54 3.30 12.97
CA LYS A 57 -4.17 3.05 12.50
C LYS A 57 -3.54 1.90 13.29
N ARG A 58 -3.55 1.98 14.64
CA ARG A 58 -3.04 0.89 15.49
C ARG A 58 -3.72 -0.45 15.21
N LEU A 59 -5.03 -0.45 15.01
CA LEU A 59 -5.75 -1.65 14.61
C LEU A 59 -5.23 -2.22 13.28
N ALA A 60 -5.00 -1.37 12.28
CA ALA A 60 -4.47 -1.77 10.98
C ALA A 60 -3.06 -2.34 11.10
N ASP A 61 -2.20 -1.68 11.88
CA ASP A 61 -0.83 -2.11 12.19
C ASP A 61 -0.83 -3.49 12.88
N ASP A 62 -1.62 -3.65 13.95
CA ASP A 62 -1.73 -4.89 14.73
C ASP A 62 -2.24 -6.06 13.88
N CYS A 63 -3.10 -5.78 12.90
CA CYS A 63 -3.70 -6.79 12.03
C CYS A 63 -2.89 -7.03 10.74
N GLY A 64 -1.89 -6.20 10.43
CA GLY A 64 -1.14 -6.27 9.18
C GLY A 64 -2.00 -6.07 7.93
N ILE A 65 -2.94 -5.11 7.97
CA ILE A 65 -3.88 -4.81 6.89
C ILE A 65 -3.78 -3.36 6.43
N CYS A 66 -4.20 -3.08 5.19
CA CYS A 66 -4.50 -1.73 4.73
C CYS A 66 -5.91 -1.33 5.19
N LEU A 67 -6.05 -0.16 5.82
CA LEU A 67 -7.34 0.41 6.18
C LEU A 67 -7.56 1.72 5.42
N LEU A 68 -8.52 1.72 4.48
CA LEU A 68 -8.93 2.92 3.74
C LEU A 68 -10.12 3.58 4.44
N LEU A 69 -9.91 4.78 4.96
CA LEU A 69 -10.93 5.55 5.66
C LEU A 69 -11.44 6.68 4.77
N VAL A 70 -12.72 6.64 4.37
CA VAL A 70 -13.34 7.72 3.59
C VAL A 70 -13.87 8.78 4.55
N HIS A 71 -13.46 10.03 4.35
CA HIS A 71 -13.93 11.18 5.11
C HIS A 71 -14.35 12.32 4.17
N HIS A 72 -15.47 12.96 4.49
CA HIS A 72 -15.90 14.14 3.76
C HIS A 72 -15.06 15.35 4.15
N THR A 73 -14.62 16.12 3.17
CA THR A 73 -14.04 17.44 3.43
C THR A 73 -15.15 18.40 3.86
N ARG A 74 -14.84 19.32 4.79
CA ARG A 74 -15.76 20.41 5.12
C ARG A 74 -15.88 21.36 3.92
N LYS A 75 -17.09 21.81 3.63
CA LYS A 75 -17.32 22.93 2.70
C LYS A 75 -16.88 24.22 3.40
N GLN A 76 -16.01 25.01 2.77
CA GLN A 76 -15.59 26.31 3.30
C GLN A 76 -16.79 27.24 3.54
N GLN A 77 -17.10 27.46 4.82
CA GLN A 77 -17.60 28.69 5.42
C GLN A 77 -17.46 28.48 6.94
N ALA A 78 -16.34 28.90 7.52
CA ALA A 78 -16.17 28.92 8.98
C ALA A 78 -15.81 30.35 9.39
N ASP A 79 -16.66 30.94 10.23
CA ASP A 79 -16.44 32.24 10.89
C ASP A 79 -15.33 32.16 11.96
N ASP A 80 -14.93 30.95 12.37
CA ASP A 80 -13.93 30.72 13.41
C ASP A 80 -12.63 30.15 12.84
N LYS A 81 -11.52 30.84 13.11
CA LYS A 81 -10.18 30.49 12.61
C LYS A 81 -9.68 29.16 13.18
N PHE A 82 -10.20 28.71 14.32
CA PHE A 82 -9.90 27.39 14.88
C PHE A 82 -10.64 26.25 14.14
N ASP A 83 -11.80 26.53 13.54
CA ASP A 83 -12.56 25.55 12.75
C ASP A 83 -11.97 25.30 11.35
N MET A 84 -11.10 26.20 10.85
CA MET A 84 -10.33 25.99 9.63
C MET A 84 -9.18 24.97 9.81
N ILE A 85 -8.71 24.75 11.04
CA ILE A 85 -7.63 23.79 11.33
C ILE A 85 -8.18 22.36 11.52
N SER A 86 -9.46 22.23 11.85
CA SER A 86 -10.13 20.97 12.16
C SER A 86 -10.77 20.34 10.91
N GLY A 87 -10.25 19.18 10.51
CA GLY A 87 -10.87 18.29 9.52
C GLY A 87 -9.87 17.49 8.71
N THR A 88 -8.84 18.13 8.16
CA THR A 88 -7.86 17.47 7.28
C THR A 88 -6.52 17.24 7.97
N ASN A 89 -5.96 18.26 8.65
CA ASN A 89 -4.61 18.15 9.21
C ASN A 89 -4.48 17.12 10.34
N GLY A 90 -5.51 16.97 11.18
CA GLY A 90 -5.51 16.00 12.28
C GLY A 90 -5.63 14.56 11.80
N LEU A 91 -6.40 14.34 10.73
CA LEU A 91 -6.50 13.04 10.07
C LEU A 91 -5.19 12.70 9.35
N LEU A 92 -4.61 13.67 8.64
CA LEU A 92 -3.33 13.52 7.93
C LEU A 92 -2.17 13.22 8.87
N GLY A 93 -2.13 13.87 10.04
CA GLY A 93 -1.04 13.67 11.02
C GLY A 93 -1.01 12.26 11.62
N ALA A 94 -2.15 11.58 11.73
CA ALA A 94 -2.23 10.24 12.31
C ALA A 94 -2.12 9.12 11.26
N ALA A 95 -2.52 9.38 10.01
CA ALA A 95 -2.46 8.42 8.90
C ALA A 95 -1.04 8.26 8.31
N ASP A 96 -0.82 7.15 7.58
CA ASP A 96 0.43 6.92 6.83
C ASP A 96 0.47 7.72 5.52
N GLY A 97 -0.69 7.97 4.94
CA GLY A 97 -0.89 8.83 3.78
C GLY A 97 -2.35 9.17 3.59
N ALA A 98 -2.63 10.01 2.61
CA ALA A 98 -3.99 10.41 2.29
C ALA A 98 -4.15 10.84 0.85
N PHE A 99 -5.40 10.77 0.40
CA PHE A 99 -5.84 11.22 -0.89
C PHE A 99 -6.92 12.29 -0.73
N LEU A 100 -6.75 13.42 -1.41
CA LEU A 100 -7.71 14.51 -1.42
C LEU A 100 -8.25 14.68 -2.84
N LEU A 101 -9.47 14.20 -3.05
CA LEU A 101 -10.18 14.35 -4.34
C LEU A 101 -10.97 15.67 -4.35
N GLN A 102 -10.64 16.54 -5.29
CA GLN A 102 -11.27 17.86 -5.45
C GLN A 102 -11.85 18.00 -6.86
N LYS A 103 -13.03 18.64 -6.94
CA LYS A 103 -13.65 19.07 -8.20
C LYS A 103 -13.85 20.56 -8.11
N GLU A 104 -13.60 21.29 -9.19
CA GLU A 104 -13.86 22.73 -9.24
C GLU A 104 -15.36 23.02 -9.03
N LYS A 105 -16.22 22.27 -9.74
CA LYS A 105 -17.66 22.25 -9.51
C LYS A 105 -18.15 20.84 -9.27
N ARG A 106 -19.22 20.71 -8.49
CA ARG A 106 -19.84 19.41 -8.17
C ARG A 106 -20.24 18.62 -9.42
N THR A 107 -20.59 19.30 -10.50
CA THR A 107 -21.04 18.75 -11.78
C THR A 107 -19.92 18.36 -12.74
N ASP A 108 -18.66 18.72 -12.45
CA ASP A 108 -17.58 18.57 -13.43
C ASP A 108 -17.24 17.12 -13.71
N GLY A 109 -16.81 16.85 -14.95
CA GLY A 109 -16.25 15.55 -15.32
C GLY A 109 -14.80 15.39 -14.89
N SER A 110 -14.11 16.48 -14.55
CA SER A 110 -12.72 16.48 -14.11
C SER A 110 -12.60 16.55 -12.58
N ALA A 111 -11.50 16.01 -12.07
CA ALA A 111 -11.11 16.13 -10.67
C ALA A 111 -9.58 16.15 -10.55
N ILE A 112 -9.11 16.69 -9.43
CA ILE A 112 -7.70 16.61 -9.01
C ILE A 112 -7.65 15.68 -7.80
N LEU A 113 -6.71 14.74 -7.80
CA LEU A 113 -6.38 13.90 -6.65
C LEU A 113 -4.99 14.29 -6.16
N ASP A 114 -4.94 14.98 -5.02
CA ASP A 114 -3.69 15.22 -4.31
C ASP A 114 -3.37 14.02 -3.41
N VAL A 115 -2.16 13.52 -3.51
CA VAL A 115 -1.65 12.36 -2.77
C VAL A 115 -0.49 12.82 -1.92
N ALA A 116 -0.56 12.52 -0.62
CA ALA A 116 0.55 12.76 0.31
C ALA A 116 0.79 11.53 1.16
N GLY A 117 2.04 11.30 1.58
CA GLY A 117 2.37 10.18 2.46
C GLY A 117 3.76 10.30 3.07
N ARG A 118 4.00 9.52 4.12
CA ARG A 118 5.29 9.55 4.83
C ARG A 118 6.44 8.94 4.02
N ASP A 119 6.12 7.89 3.26
CA ASP A 119 7.10 7.05 2.54
C ASP A 119 7.00 7.18 1.01
N GLN A 120 6.27 8.17 0.51
CA GLN A 120 6.12 8.41 -0.93
C GLN A 120 6.24 9.90 -1.23
N GLN A 121 6.69 10.21 -2.44
CA GLN A 121 6.68 11.59 -2.94
C GLN A 121 5.22 12.06 -3.07
N ASP A 122 4.95 13.30 -2.66
CA ASP A 122 3.65 13.92 -2.90
C ASP A 122 3.37 13.96 -4.40
N GLN A 123 2.15 13.60 -4.79
CA GLN A 123 1.73 13.58 -6.19
C GLN A 123 0.44 14.37 -6.38
N ARG A 124 0.33 15.00 -7.54
CA ARG A 124 -0.93 15.53 -8.04
C ARG A 124 -1.33 14.78 -9.31
N MET A 125 -2.51 14.18 -9.27
CA MET A 125 -3.10 13.44 -10.40
C MET A 125 -4.30 14.20 -10.94
N TYR A 126 -4.38 14.33 -12.26
CA TYR A 126 -5.53 14.90 -12.96
C TYR A 126 -6.38 13.77 -13.50
N LEU A 127 -7.67 13.78 -13.15
CA LEU A 127 -8.59 12.70 -13.41
C LEU A 127 -9.77 13.17 -14.26
N THR A 128 -10.23 12.31 -15.17
CA THR A 128 -11.48 12.51 -15.92
C THR A 128 -12.45 11.37 -15.62
N LYS A 129 -13.73 11.69 -15.45
CA LYS A 129 -14.79 10.73 -15.12
C LYS A 129 -15.32 10.09 -16.39
N ASP A 130 -15.12 8.79 -16.51
CA ASP A 130 -15.90 7.98 -17.44
C ASP A 130 -17.32 7.86 -16.90
N ARG A 131 -18.29 8.40 -17.66
CA ARG A 131 -19.71 8.44 -17.28
C ARG A 131 -20.44 7.13 -17.57
N GLU A 132 -19.91 6.29 -18.45
CA GLU A 132 -20.50 4.98 -18.77
C GLU A 132 -20.06 3.95 -17.75
N ARG A 133 -18.74 3.87 -17.49
CA ARG A 133 -18.14 2.90 -16.56
C ARG A 133 -18.19 3.34 -15.11
N LEU A 134 -18.51 4.61 -14.85
CA LEU A 134 -18.50 5.22 -13.52
C LEU A 134 -17.14 5.11 -12.81
N VAL A 135 -16.04 5.15 -13.57
CA VAL A 135 -14.65 5.14 -13.04
C VAL A 135 -13.99 6.51 -13.25
N TRP A 136 -12.91 6.76 -12.51
CA TRP A 136 -12.02 7.88 -12.76
C TRP A 136 -10.83 7.36 -13.57
N GLU A 137 -10.51 8.03 -14.66
CA GLU A 137 -9.38 7.72 -15.52
C GLU A 137 -8.28 8.75 -15.28
N LEU A 138 -7.04 8.26 -15.17
CA LEU A 138 -5.86 9.10 -15.02
C LEU A 138 -5.55 9.77 -16.36
N GLU A 139 -5.57 11.11 -16.37
CA GLU A 139 -5.21 11.89 -17.55
C GLU A 139 -3.72 12.24 -17.54
N ARG A 140 -3.21 12.73 -16.40
CA ARG A 140 -1.78 13.05 -16.23
C ARG A 140 -1.38 13.15 -14.76
N LEU A 141 -0.07 13.01 -14.53
CA LEU A 141 0.59 13.31 -13.26
C LEU A 141 1.33 14.65 -13.37
N GLU A 142 1.39 15.41 -12.28
CA GLU A 142 2.22 16.61 -12.22
C GLU A 142 3.70 16.30 -12.02
N THR A 143 4.01 15.21 -11.33
CA THR A 143 5.37 14.75 -11.07
C THR A 143 5.45 13.27 -11.42
N GLU A 144 6.52 12.90 -12.11
CA GLU A 144 6.81 11.50 -12.37
C GLU A 144 7.00 10.76 -11.04
N PRO A 145 6.37 9.59 -10.85
CA PRO A 145 6.58 8.80 -9.65
C PRO A 145 8.06 8.51 -9.46
N TRP A 146 8.51 8.51 -8.20
CA TRP A 146 9.85 8.01 -7.91
C TRP A 146 9.95 6.56 -8.34
N VAL A 147 10.92 6.26 -9.21
CA VAL A 147 11.23 4.90 -9.65
C VAL A 147 12.44 4.43 -8.86
N GLU A 148 12.29 3.31 -8.15
CA GLU A 148 13.42 2.66 -7.48
C GLU A 148 14.48 2.33 -8.55
N PRO A 149 15.75 2.72 -8.37
CA PRO A 149 16.78 2.38 -9.33
C PRO A 149 16.84 0.85 -9.55
N PRO A 150 17.21 0.39 -10.75
CA PRO A 150 17.37 -1.04 -11.02
C PRO A 150 18.26 -1.69 -9.98
N ASP A 151 17.85 -2.85 -9.45
CA ASP A 151 18.66 -3.61 -8.50
C ASP A 151 19.72 -4.40 -9.30
N PRO A 152 21.02 -4.10 -9.17
CA PRO A 152 22.06 -4.75 -9.98
C PRO A 152 22.09 -6.28 -9.80
N VAL A 153 21.67 -6.78 -8.63
CA VAL A 153 21.61 -8.21 -8.36
C VAL A 153 20.45 -8.86 -9.11
N LEU A 154 19.29 -8.21 -9.16
CA LEU A 154 18.14 -8.73 -9.90
C LEU A 154 18.39 -8.68 -11.42
N GLU A 155 18.99 -7.59 -11.90
CA GLU A 155 19.44 -7.47 -13.30
C GLU A 155 20.43 -8.59 -13.67
N ALA A 156 21.41 -8.87 -12.81
CA ALA A 156 22.36 -9.96 -13.05
C ALA A 156 21.67 -11.34 -13.05
N VAL A 157 20.67 -11.55 -12.19
CA VAL A 157 19.86 -12.78 -12.17
C VAL A 157 19.02 -12.90 -13.46
N ALA A 158 18.42 -11.80 -13.93
CA ALA A 158 17.67 -11.77 -15.17
C ALA A 158 18.56 -12.01 -16.41
N ALA A 159 19.81 -11.56 -16.37
CA ALA A 159 20.78 -11.88 -17.40
C ALA A 159 21.25 -13.35 -17.36
N LEU A 160 21.21 -14.00 -16.19
CA LEU A 160 21.59 -15.39 -16.00
C LEU A 160 20.49 -16.37 -16.46
N VAL A 161 19.22 -16.02 -16.21
CA VAL A 161 18.05 -16.86 -16.51
C VAL A 161 17.25 -16.24 -17.66
N THR A 162 17.41 -16.82 -18.85
CA THR A 162 16.85 -16.31 -20.10
C THR A 162 15.97 -17.35 -20.79
N ALA A 163 15.33 -17.01 -21.89
CA ALA A 163 14.54 -17.99 -22.66
C ALA A 163 15.38 -19.20 -23.13
N ASP A 164 16.66 -19.01 -23.43
CA ASP A 164 17.58 -20.08 -23.82
C ASP A 164 18.07 -20.92 -22.63
N ARG A 165 18.03 -20.34 -21.41
CA ARG A 165 18.41 -20.97 -20.15
C ARG A 165 17.36 -20.66 -19.09
N PRO A 166 16.18 -21.30 -19.17
CA PRO A 166 15.02 -20.90 -18.38
C PRO A 166 15.10 -21.33 -16.91
N ALA A 167 16.12 -22.07 -16.52
CA ALA A 167 16.30 -22.48 -15.14
C ALA A 167 17.78 -22.48 -14.75
N TRP A 168 18.04 -22.07 -13.51
CA TRP A 168 19.33 -22.18 -12.85
C TRP A 168 19.14 -22.79 -11.46
N GLY A 169 20.05 -23.68 -11.05
CA GLY A 169 20.02 -24.30 -9.74
C GLY A 169 21.43 -24.50 -9.18
N GLY A 170 21.60 -24.23 -7.89
CA GLY A 170 22.89 -24.35 -7.23
C GLY A 170 22.91 -23.80 -5.81
N THR A 171 24.08 -23.72 -5.21
CA THR A 171 24.30 -23.10 -3.91
C THR A 171 24.40 -21.57 -4.03
N ALA A 172 24.24 -20.86 -2.93
CA ALA A 172 24.43 -19.41 -2.90
C ALA A 172 25.85 -18.97 -3.31
N THR A 173 26.85 -19.84 -3.10
CA THR A 173 28.25 -19.58 -3.51
C THR A 173 28.40 -19.68 -5.02
N GLU A 174 27.82 -20.72 -5.63
CA GLU A 174 27.81 -20.87 -7.09
C GLU A 174 27.03 -19.75 -7.76
N LEU A 175 25.91 -19.32 -7.17
CA LEU A 175 25.17 -18.16 -7.67
C LEU A 175 25.99 -16.89 -7.59
N ALA A 176 26.66 -16.62 -6.47
CA ALA A 176 27.48 -15.42 -6.33
C ALA A 176 28.61 -15.37 -7.37
N ALA A 177 29.23 -16.52 -7.66
CA ALA A 177 30.24 -16.64 -8.70
C ALA A 177 29.63 -16.43 -10.11
N ALA A 178 28.47 -17.02 -10.40
CA ALA A 178 27.79 -16.89 -11.69
C ALA A 178 27.36 -15.44 -11.97
N LEU A 179 26.89 -14.72 -10.94
CA LEU A 179 26.53 -13.31 -11.02
C LEU A 179 27.74 -12.37 -10.97
N GLN A 180 28.94 -12.89 -10.71
CA GLN A 180 30.17 -12.12 -10.52
C GLN A 180 30.01 -10.98 -9.50
N THR A 181 29.30 -11.26 -8.40
CA THR A 181 29.02 -10.26 -7.37
C THR A 181 30.02 -10.37 -6.21
N ASP A 182 30.43 -9.22 -5.68
CA ASP A 182 31.25 -9.13 -4.45
C ASP A 182 30.46 -9.46 -3.17
N MET A 183 29.15 -9.73 -3.29
CA MET A 183 28.30 -10.08 -2.15
C MET A 183 28.66 -11.44 -1.57
N LYS A 184 28.69 -11.52 -0.23
CA LYS A 184 28.82 -12.80 0.47
C LYS A 184 27.60 -13.70 0.15
N PRO A 185 27.78 -15.03 -0.04
CA PRO A 185 26.69 -15.95 -0.40
C PRO A 185 25.45 -15.86 0.50
N ASN A 186 25.61 -15.75 1.82
CA ASN A 186 24.49 -15.61 2.75
C ASN A 186 23.73 -14.28 2.57
N ALA A 187 24.43 -13.19 2.25
CA ALA A 187 23.81 -11.89 2.01
C ALA A 187 23.04 -11.87 0.68
N LEU A 188 23.58 -12.54 -0.36
CA LEU A 188 22.91 -12.73 -1.63
C LEU A 188 21.60 -13.52 -1.45
N ALA A 189 21.66 -14.66 -0.76
CA ALA A 189 20.47 -15.47 -0.47
C ALA A 189 19.42 -14.67 0.33
N MET A 190 19.84 -13.91 1.36
CA MET A 190 18.93 -13.06 2.13
C MET A 190 18.28 -11.97 1.28
N ARG A 191 19.05 -11.31 0.40
CA ARG A 191 18.54 -10.28 -0.51
C ARG A 191 17.51 -10.87 -1.49
N LEU A 192 17.80 -12.04 -2.06
CA LEU A 192 16.87 -12.73 -2.96
C LEU A 192 15.61 -13.22 -2.23
N ASN A 193 15.70 -13.70 -0.99
CA ASN A 193 14.52 -14.02 -0.17
C ASN A 193 13.59 -12.80 0.00
N VAL A 194 14.16 -11.62 0.25
CA VAL A 194 13.39 -10.37 0.43
C VAL A 194 12.82 -9.86 -0.89
N ARG A 195 13.59 -9.97 -1.98
CA ARG A 195 13.22 -9.43 -3.30
C ARG A 195 12.59 -10.46 -4.24
N ALA A 196 12.27 -11.66 -3.76
CA ALA A 196 11.70 -12.74 -4.58
C ALA A 196 10.41 -12.32 -5.29
N GLY A 197 9.54 -11.58 -4.60
CA GLY A 197 8.31 -11.04 -5.20
C GLY A 197 8.58 -10.06 -6.33
N ARG A 198 9.60 -9.21 -6.19
CA ARG A 198 10.03 -8.26 -7.22
C ARG A 198 10.62 -8.98 -8.43
N LEU A 199 11.45 -10.00 -8.17
CA LEU A 199 12.04 -10.84 -9.21
C LEU A 199 10.96 -11.56 -10.06
N ALA A 200 9.91 -12.06 -9.41
CA ALA A 200 8.77 -12.66 -10.10
C ALA A 200 7.91 -11.63 -10.85
N ALA A 201 7.66 -10.45 -10.27
CA ALA A 201 6.81 -9.43 -10.88
C ALA A 201 7.45 -8.70 -12.06
N GLU A 202 8.73 -8.33 -11.94
CA GLU A 202 9.44 -7.50 -12.93
C GLU A 202 10.18 -8.32 -13.99
N TYR A 203 10.73 -9.48 -13.61
CA TYR A 203 11.57 -10.30 -14.48
C TYR A 203 10.99 -11.67 -14.79
N HIS A 204 9.82 -11.99 -14.23
CA HIS A 204 9.16 -13.29 -14.38
C HIS A 204 10.04 -14.47 -13.95
N ILE A 205 10.94 -14.26 -12.97
CA ILE A 205 11.80 -15.31 -12.44
C ILE A 205 11.34 -15.66 -11.04
N ARG A 206 10.90 -16.91 -10.87
CA ARG A 206 10.59 -17.48 -9.57
C ARG A 206 11.87 -17.88 -8.86
N TYR A 207 12.02 -17.40 -7.63
CA TYR A 207 13.09 -17.77 -6.73
C TYR A 207 12.60 -18.74 -5.66
N GLU A 208 13.34 -19.84 -5.47
CA GLU A 208 13.09 -20.81 -4.40
C GLU A 208 14.37 -21.10 -3.63
N ASN A 209 14.25 -21.17 -2.31
CA ASN A 209 15.35 -21.49 -1.41
C ASN A 209 14.94 -22.69 -0.56
N SER A 210 15.60 -23.83 -0.78
CA SER A 210 15.30 -25.07 -0.07
C SER A 210 16.49 -25.53 0.77
N ARG A 211 16.19 -26.20 1.88
CA ARG A 211 17.20 -26.85 2.73
C ARG A 211 17.00 -28.35 2.67
N SER A 212 18.05 -29.06 2.29
CA SER A 212 18.11 -30.52 2.33
C SER A 212 19.22 -30.98 3.28
N HIS A 213 19.35 -32.30 3.48
CA HIS A 213 20.46 -32.89 4.20
C HIS A 213 21.82 -32.62 3.53
N ALA A 214 21.82 -32.30 2.22
CA ALA A 214 23.01 -31.93 1.45
C ALA A 214 23.37 -30.44 1.54
N GLY A 215 22.52 -29.61 2.16
CA GLY A 215 22.77 -28.17 2.33
C GLY A 215 21.62 -27.29 1.85
N ARG A 216 21.88 -25.99 1.71
CA ARG A 216 20.93 -25.03 1.12
C ARG A 216 21.14 -24.95 -0.39
N SER A 217 20.05 -25.00 -1.14
CA SER A 217 20.03 -24.83 -2.59
C SER A 217 19.07 -23.72 -2.98
N ILE A 218 19.45 -22.99 -4.02
CA ILE A 218 18.66 -21.96 -4.67
C ILE A 218 18.26 -22.49 -6.04
N ALA A 219 17.01 -22.30 -6.40
CA ALA A 219 16.50 -22.48 -7.76
C ALA A 219 15.92 -21.16 -8.27
N LEU A 220 16.20 -20.86 -9.54
CA LEU A 220 15.69 -19.72 -10.27
C LEU A 220 15.04 -20.28 -11.55
N THR A 221 13.78 -19.96 -11.79
CA THR A 221 13.04 -20.47 -12.96
C THR A 221 12.30 -19.33 -13.64
N LEU A 222 12.48 -19.19 -14.94
CA LEU A 222 11.70 -18.30 -15.79
C LEU A 222 10.29 -18.88 -15.93
N GLU A 223 9.30 -18.16 -15.42
CA GLU A 223 7.89 -18.47 -15.60
C GLU A 223 7.32 -17.51 -16.67
N PRO A 224 6.52 -17.97 -17.64
CA PRO A 224 5.84 -17.05 -18.55
C PRO A 224 4.85 -16.16 -17.76
N PRO A 225 4.54 -14.94 -18.24
CA PRO A 225 3.53 -14.10 -17.61
C PRO A 225 2.21 -14.87 -17.52
N GLN A 226 1.65 -15.03 -16.32
CA GLN A 226 0.29 -15.56 -16.19
C GLN A 226 -0.68 -14.56 -16.82
N ALA A 227 -1.41 -15.02 -17.82
CA ALA A 227 -2.43 -14.26 -18.55
C ALA A 227 -3.66 -13.95 -17.67
#